data_AF-A0A9E5I8S9-F1
#
_entry.id   AF-A0A9E5I8S9-F1
#
_cell.length_a   1.000
_cell.length_b   1.000
_cell.length_c   1.000
_cell.angle_alpha   90.00
_cell.angle_beta   90.00
_cell.angle_gamma   90.00
#
_symmetry.space_group_name_H-M   'P 1'
#
loop_
_entity.id
_entity.type
_entity.pdbx_description
1 polymer ?
#
loop_
_entity_poly.entity_id
_entity_poly.type
_entity_poly.pdbx_seq_one_letter_code
_entity_poly.pdbx_strand_id
1 'polypeptide(L)'
;MQKPPQPPFGEPSDAWGGTTPEEARGRNSGNPFGRAFHGPASPPPRTGTPSSSRLDAGASMGEDLGLGRLPPGFGDLARQLSETNLLVDRAISSISAEPGQSSPAETLAELGDSLNQLFTQLDQGVGDSDGPWQGITEALRDLAERIERREQLRAELQLTQHAIDKAKARVIDQIQDAARIEQERLSVTRLRSQLAAVMADKLLNKLR
;
A
#
# COMPACT_ATOMS: atom_id res chain seq x y z
N MET A 1 -68.06 -27.72 2.25
CA MET A 1 -66.60 -27.62 2.41
C MET A 1 -66.03 -26.97 1.16
N GLN A 2 -65.40 -25.81 1.31
CA GLN A 2 -64.87 -24.99 0.22
C GLN A 2 -63.43 -25.42 -0.12
N LYS A 3 -63.11 -25.43 -1.42
CA LYS A 3 -61.80 -25.80 -1.99
C LYS A 3 -60.89 -24.56 -2.06
N PRO A 4 -59.62 -24.61 -1.61
CA PRO A 4 -58.69 -23.49 -1.76
C PRO A 4 -58.02 -23.45 -3.15
N PRO A 5 -57.61 -22.27 -3.67
CA PRO A 5 -56.96 -22.13 -4.97
C PRO A 5 -55.43 -22.26 -4.92
N GLN A 6 -54.86 -22.75 -6.03
CA GLN A 6 -53.43 -22.95 -6.31
C GLN A 6 -52.67 -21.62 -6.55
N PRO A 7 -51.34 -21.57 -6.28
CA PRO A 7 -50.44 -20.49 -6.72
C PRO A 7 -49.78 -20.80 -8.09
N PRO A 8 -49.52 -19.82 -8.97
CA PRO A 8 -48.69 -20.03 -10.15
C PRO A 8 -47.35 -19.31 -10.02
N PHE A 9 -46.36 -19.95 -9.40
CA PHE A 9 -44.96 -19.68 -9.72
C PHE A 9 -44.59 -20.54 -10.93
N GLY A 10 -44.24 -19.91 -12.05
CA GLY A 10 -43.76 -20.56 -13.27
C GLY A 10 -42.22 -20.57 -13.31
N GLU A 11 -41.68 -21.71 -13.76
CA GLU A 11 -40.28 -22.09 -13.85
C GLU A 11 -39.44 -21.32 -14.90
N PRO A 12 -38.09 -21.37 -14.80
CA PRO A 12 -37.17 -20.69 -15.71
C PRO A 12 -36.86 -21.55 -16.95
N SER A 13 -36.76 -20.93 -18.12
CA SER A 13 -36.29 -21.59 -19.34
C SER A 13 -34.97 -20.99 -19.81
N ASP A 14 -33.90 -21.76 -19.65
CA ASP A 14 -32.64 -21.63 -20.36
C ASP A 14 -32.86 -21.74 -21.87
N ALA A 15 -32.31 -20.79 -22.64
CA ALA A 15 -32.15 -20.91 -24.08
C ALA A 15 -30.82 -20.28 -24.51
N TRP A 16 -29.81 -21.13 -24.68
CA TRP A 16 -28.63 -20.85 -25.47
C TRP A 16 -28.99 -20.88 -26.96
N GLY A 17 -28.63 -19.84 -27.71
CA GLY A 17 -28.77 -19.81 -29.17
C GLY A 17 -28.49 -18.41 -29.72
N GLY A 18 -27.26 -18.16 -30.12
CA GLY A 18 -26.87 -16.90 -30.77
C GLY A 18 -27.27 -16.84 -32.24
N THR A 19 -27.50 -15.61 -32.73
CA THR A 19 -27.14 -15.11 -34.06
C THR A 19 -27.50 -13.62 -34.13
N THR A 20 -26.50 -12.74 -34.33
CA THR A 20 -26.64 -11.46 -35.05
C THR A 20 -26.80 -11.76 -36.56
N PRO A 21 -27.29 -10.85 -37.45
CA PRO A 21 -27.01 -9.41 -37.46
C PRO A 21 -28.12 -8.47 -38.00
N GLU A 22 -27.71 -7.20 -38.12
CA GLU A 22 -28.10 -6.17 -39.09
C GLU A 22 -28.80 -4.89 -38.61
N GLU A 23 -28.28 -3.82 -39.20
CA GLU A 23 -28.43 -2.41 -38.92
C GLU A 23 -29.78 -1.85 -39.38
N ALA A 24 -30.38 -0.97 -38.58
CA ALA A 24 -31.24 0.07 -39.12
C ALA A 24 -31.19 1.34 -38.25
N ARG A 25 -30.51 2.32 -38.82
CA ARG A 25 -30.48 3.75 -38.50
C ARG A 25 -31.82 4.28 -37.97
N GLY A 26 -31.80 4.87 -36.78
CA GLY A 26 -32.81 5.79 -36.28
C GLY A 26 -32.16 7.06 -35.76
N ARG A 27 -32.05 8.07 -36.62
CA ARG A 27 -31.64 9.45 -36.25
C ARG A 27 -32.64 10.00 -35.23
N ASN A 28 -32.21 10.20 -34.00
CA ASN A 28 -32.99 10.95 -33.01
C ASN A 28 -32.58 12.43 -33.05
N SER A 29 -33.04 13.14 -34.07
CA SER A 29 -33.03 14.61 -34.12
C SER A 29 -34.25 15.13 -33.37
N GLY A 30 -34.08 15.54 -32.11
CA GLY A 30 -35.24 16.08 -31.37
C GLY A 30 -35.10 16.39 -29.87
N ASN A 31 -33.90 16.51 -29.29
CA ASN A 31 -33.76 16.92 -27.89
C ASN A 31 -32.95 18.22 -27.75
N PRO A 32 -33.55 19.33 -27.29
CA PRO A 32 -32.83 20.57 -27.01
C PRO A 32 -32.09 20.57 -25.65
N PHE A 33 -32.24 19.51 -24.85
CA PHE A 33 -31.52 19.33 -23.58
C PHE A 33 -30.58 18.12 -23.69
N GLY A 34 -29.58 18.24 -24.55
CA GLY A 34 -28.44 17.34 -24.57
C GLY A 34 -27.40 17.77 -23.53
N ARG A 35 -26.90 16.80 -22.76
CA ARG A 35 -25.72 16.87 -21.88
C ARG A 35 -25.85 17.66 -20.58
N ALA A 36 -26.29 16.99 -19.53
CA ALA A 36 -25.63 16.96 -18.22
C ALA A 36 -26.60 16.31 -17.24
N PHE A 37 -26.41 15.04 -16.92
CA PHE A 37 -26.75 14.39 -15.65
C PHE A 37 -26.42 12.90 -15.79
N HIS A 38 -25.12 12.58 -15.70
CA HIS A 38 -24.70 11.23 -15.32
C HIS A 38 -24.34 11.30 -13.84
N GLY A 39 -25.14 10.65 -12.99
CA GLY A 39 -24.73 10.31 -11.63
C GLY A 39 -23.48 9.41 -11.63
N PRO A 40 -22.81 9.24 -10.49
CA PRO A 40 -21.59 8.43 -10.45
C PRO A 40 -21.92 6.99 -10.88
N ALA A 41 -21.22 6.53 -11.92
CA ALA A 41 -21.33 5.19 -12.45
C ALA A 41 -21.01 4.16 -11.36
N SER A 42 -21.89 3.17 -11.19
CA SER A 42 -21.62 1.97 -10.41
C SER A 42 -20.36 1.26 -10.95
N PRO A 43 -19.45 0.77 -10.07
CA PRO A 43 -18.29 0.01 -10.53
C PRO A 43 -18.70 -1.39 -11.03
N PRO A 44 -17.98 -1.97 -12.01
CA PRO A 44 -18.30 -3.28 -12.56
C PRO A 44 -18.02 -4.42 -11.55
N PRO A 45 -18.68 -5.59 -11.69
CA PRO A 45 -18.44 -6.74 -10.82
C PRO A 45 -17.05 -7.33 -11.10
N ARG A 46 -16.22 -7.42 -10.07
CA ARG A 46 -14.92 -8.10 -10.12
C ARG A 46 -15.11 -9.59 -9.82
N THR A 47 -15.04 -10.41 -10.84
CA THR A 47 -14.77 -11.86 -10.74
C THR A 47 -13.60 -12.20 -11.66
N GLY A 48 -12.56 -12.82 -11.10
CA GLY A 48 -11.49 -13.47 -11.85
C GLY A 48 -10.09 -12.90 -11.60
N THR A 49 -9.35 -13.54 -10.69
CA THR A 49 -7.87 -13.58 -10.72
C THR A 49 -7.38 -14.18 -12.06
N PRO A 50 -6.23 -13.71 -12.57
CA PRO A 50 -5.07 -14.61 -12.48
C PRO A 50 -3.78 -13.89 -12.07
N SER A 51 -2.92 -14.66 -11.42
CA SER A 51 -1.52 -14.35 -11.13
C SER A 51 -0.69 -14.09 -12.39
N SER A 52 0.41 -13.37 -12.15
CA SER A 52 1.71 -13.46 -12.83
C SER A 52 1.99 -12.52 -14.01
N SER A 53 3.17 -11.91 -13.91
CA SER A 53 4.04 -11.40 -14.98
C SER A 53 3.84 -9.94 -15.43
N ARG A 54 4.47 -9.00 -14.69
CA ARG A 54 5.37 -7.96 -15.24
C ARG A 54 5.95 -7.09 -14.13
N LEU A 55 7.03 -7.58 -13.51
CA LEU A 55 8.05 -6.74 -12.90
C LEU A 55 9.22 -6.70 -13.90
N ASP A 56 9.29 -5.64 -14.69
CA ASP A 56 10.47 -5.19 -15.44
C ASP A 56 10.08 -3.84 -16.08
N ALA A 57 10.82 -2.73 -16.05
CA ALA A 57 12.23 -2.50 -15.78
C ALA A 57 12.39 -1.03 -15.34
N GLY A 58 13.34 -0.74 -14.45
CA GLY A 58 13.69 0.65 -14.16
C GLY A 58 14.30 0.96 -12.80
N ALA A 59 15.04 0.02 -12.19
CA ALA A 59 16.03 0.38 -11.19
C ALA A 59 17.11 -0.69 -11.17
N SER A 60 18.26 -0.35 -11.76
CA SER A 60 19.53 -1.02 -11.53
C SER A 60 19.80 -1.04 -10.02
N MET A 61 19.46 -2.15 -9.36
CA MET A 61 19.79 -2.45 -7.97
C MET A 61 20.03 -3.95 -7.82
N GLY A 62 20.78 -4.51 -8.79
CA GLY A 62 21.08 -5.93 -8.87
C GLY A 62 22.52 -6.32 -8.52
N GLU A 63 23.40 -5.38 -8.21
CA GLU A 63 24.84 -5.69 -8.03
C GLU A 63 25.43 -5.41 -6.64
N ASP A 64 24.67 -4.86 -5.68
CA ASP A 64 25.26 -4.39 -4.41
C ASP A 64 24.71 -5.02 -3.13
N LEU A 65 24.07 -6.19 -3.22
CA LEU A 65 24.06 -7.10 -2.08
C LEU A 65 25.37 -7.89 -2.10
N GLY A 66 26.44 -7.24 -1.63
CA GLY A 66 27.79 -7.79 -1.43
C GLY A 66 27.88 -8.93 -0.40
N LEU A 67 26.86 -9.77 -0.30
CA LEU A 67 26.82 -10.99 0.53
C LEU A 67 27.83 -12.06 0.09
N GLY A 68 28.49 -11.87 -1.06
CA GLY A 68 29.55 -12.77 -1.55
C GLY A 68 30.97 -12.21 -1.46
N ARG A 69 31.13 -10.89 -1.24
CA ARG A 69 32.46 -10.29 -1.13
C ARG A 69 32.81 -10.20 0.33
N LEU A 70 33.49 -11.24 0.81
CA LEU A 70 34.17 -11.23 2.10
C LEU A 70 34.92 -9.89 2.26
N PRO A 71 34.88 -9.26 3.45
CA PRO A 71 35.54 -7.98 3.67
C PRO A 71 36.98 -8.02 3.15
N PRO A 72 37.50 -6.93 2.55
CA PRO A 72 38.89 -6.88 2.14
C PRO A 72 39.78 -7.29 3.33
N GLY A 73 40.65 -8.29 3.14
CA GLY A 73 41.47 -8.92 4.18
C GLY A 73 40.95 -10.26 4.72
N PHE A 74 39.67 -10.59 4.57
CA PHE A 74 39.11 -11.86 5.10
C PHE A 74 39.49 -13.08 4.24
N GLY A 75 39.73 -12.89 2.94
CA GLY A 75 40.31 -13.92 2.07
C GLY A 75 41.77 -14.26 2.43
N ASP A 76 42.54 -13.24 2.85
CA ASP A 76 43.91 -13.40 3.32
C ASP A 76 43.93 -14.08 4.70
N LEU A 77 42.98 -13.74 5.57
CA LEU A 77 42.77 -14.37 6.87
C LEU A 77 42.39 -15.85 6.75
N ALA A 78 41.50 -16.20 5.82
CA ALA A 78 41.12 -17.60 5.56
C ALA A 78 42.31 -18.43 5.03
N ARG A 79 43.13 -17.84 4.17
CA ARG A 79 44.37 -18.47 3.67
C ARG A 79 45.39 -18.64 4.80
N GLN A 80 45.62 -17.61 5.59
CA GLN A 80 46.57 -17.63 6.70
C GLN A 80 46.12 -18.56 7.83
N LEU A 81 44.81 -18.70 8.06
CA LEU A 81 44.24 -19.73 8.93
C LEU A 81 44.56 -21.14 8.43
N SER A 82 44.44 -21.40 7.13
CA SER A 82 44.78 -22.71 6.56
C SER A 82 46.28 -23.03 6.67
N GLU A 83 47.14 -22.04 6.46
CA GLU A 83 48.59 -22.17 6.62
C GLU A 83 48.97 -22.40 8.09
N THR A 84 48.32 -21.71 9.02
CA THR A 84 48.51 -21.89 10.46
C THR A 84 48.01 -23.26 10.92
N ASN A 85 46.91 -23.77 10.36
CA ASN A 85 46.40 -25.10 10.69
C ASN A 85 47.38 -26.21 10.27
N LEU A 86 48.05 -26.05 9.11
CA LEU A 86 49.14 -26.94 8.70
C LEU A 86 50.35 -26.86 9.65
N LEU A 87 50.66 -25.67 10.18
CA LEU A 87 51.71 -25.51 11.19
C LEU A 87 51.32 -26.15 12.53
N VAL A 88 50.06 -26.08 12.93
CA VAL A 88 49.53 -26.81 14.11
C VAL A 88 49.72 -28.32 13.91
N ASP A 89 49.31 -28.86 12.77
CA ASP A 89 49.44 -30.29 12.47
C ASP A 89 50.92 -30.73 12.45
N ARG A 90 51.81 -29.87 11.92
CA ARG A 90 53.26 -30.10 11.91
C ARG A 90 53.86 -30.04 13.32
N ALA A 91 53.43 -29.11 14.16
CA ALA A 91 53.88 -28.99 15.55
C ALA A 91 53.40 -30.18 16.40
N ILE A 92 52.15 -30.62 16.22
CA ILE A 92 51.62 -31.82 16.89
C ILE A 92 52.39 -33.07 16.45
N SER A 93 52.70 -33.17 15.16
CA SER A 93 53.49 -34.29 14.61
C SER A 93 54.95 -34.27 15.07
N SER A 94 55.55 -33.10 15.23
CA SER A 94 56.95 -32.95 15.70
C SER A 94 57.10 -33.26 17.19
N ILE A 95 56.06 -33.04 17.99
CA ILE A 95 56.02 -33.45 19.41
C ILE A 95 55.96 -34.98 19.55
N SER A 96 55.38 -35.68 18.57
CA SER A 96 55.29 -37.14 18.53
C SER A 96 56.43 -37.82 17.77
N ALA A 97 57.36 -37.07 17.16
CA ALA A 97 58.45 -37.59 16.35
C ALA A 97 59.72 -37.88 17.18
N GLU A 98 60.43 -38.95 16.84
CA GLU A 98 61.72 -39.35 17.44
C GLU A 98 62.79 -38.24 17.33
N PRO A 99 63.74 -38.15 18.29
CA PRO A 99 64.69 -37.06 18.42
C PRO A 99 65.74 -37.09 17.28
N GLY A 100 65.39 -36.53 16.14
CA GLY A 100 66.27 -36.48 14.96
C GLY A 100 65.73 -35.69 13.75
N GLN A 101 64.44 -35.34 13.73
CA GLN A 101 63.86 -34.45 12.72
C GLN A 101 63.49 -33.12 13.37
N SER A 102 63.89 -32.00 12.74
CA SER A 102 63.60 -30.57 13.04
C SER A 102 63.18 -30.22 14.47
N SER A 103 63.94 -29.34 15.14
CA SER A 103 63.72 -29.07 16.56
C SER A 103 62.26 -28.63 16.83
N PRO A 104 61.56 -29.29 17.78
CA PRO A 104 60.16 -28.97 18.07
C PRO A 104 59.98 -27.51 18.51
N ALA A 105 61.02 -26.90 19.07
CA ALA A 105 61.07 -25.51 19.48
C ALA A 105 60.93 -24.51 18.30
N GLU A 106 61.55 -24.78 17.15
CA GLU A 106 61.45 -23.93 15.96
C GLU A 106 60.03 -23.98 15.37
N THR A 107 59.45 -25.18 15.26
CA THR A 107 58.06 -25.33 14.77
C THR A 107 57.03 -24.65 15.66
N LEU A 108 57.29 -24.60 16.97
CA LEU A 108 56.39 -23.99 17.95
C LEU A 108 56.53 -22.45 17.97
N ALA A 109 57.74 -21.95 17.71
CA ALA A 109 57.98 -20.52 17.50
C ALA A 109 57.30 -20.01 16.21
N GLU A 110 57.44 -20.74 15.10
CA GLU A 110 56.75 -20.43 13.83
C GLU A 110 55.22 -20.44 13.97
N LEU A 111 54.68 -21.40 14.74
CA LEU A 111 53.26 -21.45 15.08
C LEU A 111 52.84 -20.24 15.95
N GLY A 112 53.66 -19.87 16.93
CA GLY A 112 53.41 -18.70 17.78
C GLY A 112 53.37 -17.40 16.97
N ASP A 113 54.31 -17.21 16.05
CA ASP A 113 54.38 -16.02 15.20
C ASP A 113 53.23 -15.95 14.19
N SER A 114 52.83 -17.08 13.59
CA SER A 114 51.68 -17.14 12.67
C SER A 114 50.35 -16.88 13.36
N LEU A 115 50.14 -17.44 14.57
CA LEU A 115 48.97 -17.13 15.40
C LEU A 115 48.93 -15.65 15.81
N ASN A 116 50.08 -15.09 16.21
CA ASN A 116 50.16 -13.68 16.60
C ASN A 116 49.81 -12.75 15.42
N GLN A 117 50.27 -13.08 14.20
CA GLN A 117 49.91 -12.35 12.99
C GLN A 117 48.42 -12.46 12.67
N LEU A 118 47.81 -13.64 12.84
CA LEU A 118 46.36 -13.83 12.67
C LEU A 118 45.54 -12.99 13.65
N PHE A 119 45.91 -12.99 14.93
CA PHE A 119 45.21 -12.18 15.94
C PHE A 119 45.38 -10.68 15.67
N THR A 120 46.57 -10.25 15.25
CA THR A 120 46.83 -8.85 14.89
C THR A 120 46.01 -8.41 13.68
N GLN A 121 45.87 -9.26 12.66
CA GLN A 121 45.02 -8.98 11.49
C GLN A 121 43.54 -9.01 11.83
N LEU A 122 43.10 -9.91 12.71
CA LEU A 122 41.72 -9.95 13.19
C LEU A 122 41.37 -8.68 13.97
N ASP A 123 42.26 -8.22 14.84
CA ASP A 123 42.08 -7.02 15.65
C ASP A 123 42.07 -5.75 14.77
N GLN A 124 42.96 -5.66 13.78
CA GLN A 124 42.96 -4.57 12.80
C GLN A 124 41.74 -4.58 11.87
N GLY A 125 41.23 -5.76 11.51
CA GLY A 125 40.01 -5.91 10.70
C GLY A 125 38.72 -5.54 11.43
N VAL A 126 38.75 -5.54 12.77
CA VAL A 126 37.63 -5.12 13.63
C VAL A 126 37.79 -3.65 14.07
N GLY A 127 39.01 -3.14 14.12
CA GLY A 127 39.36 -1.88 14.79
C GLY A 127 39.04 -0.57 14.08
N ASP A 128 38.88 -0.54 12.74
CA ASP A 128 38.99 0.74 12.00
C ASP A 128 37.80 1.12 11.11
N SER A 129 36.62 0.55 11.34
CA SER A 129 35.43 0.97 10.59
C SER A 129 34.21 1.06 11.48
N ASP A 130 33.52 2.20 11.41
CA ASP A 130 32.07 2.26 11.56
C ASP A 130 31.50 1.05 10.81
N GLY A 131 31.21 -0.02 11.54
CA GLY A 131 30.96 -1.32 10.92
C GLY A 131 29.67 -1.26 10.10
N PRO A 132 29.43 -2.23 9.21
CA PRO A 132 28.15 -2.38 8.50
C PRO A 132 26.94 -2.32 9.45
N TRP A 133 27.13 -2.77 10.68
CA TRP A 133 26.15 -2.69 11.77
C TRP A 133 25.78 -1.26 12.17
N GLN A 134 26.71 -0.31 12.15
CA GLN A 134 26.46 1.10 12.44
C GLN A 134 25.47 1.69 11.42
N GLY A 135 25.72 1.45 10.12
CA GLY A 135 24.82 1.88 9.04
C GLY A 135 23.44 1.22 9.12
N ILE A 136 23.39 -0.07 9.49
CA ILE A 136 22.12 -0.78 9.74
C ILE A 136 21.39 -0.15 10.93
N THR A 137 22.06 0.15 12.04
CA THR A 137 21.43 0.78 13.21
C THR A 137 20.92 2.18 12.91
N GLU A 138 21.65 2.96 12.12
CA GLU A 138 21.23 4.29 11.67
C GLU A 138 20.00 4.20 10.76
N ALA A 139 19.99 3.27 9.80
CA ALA A 139 18.84 3.04 8.93
C ALA A 139 17.61 2.55 9.70
N LEU A 140 17.79 1.73 10.74
CA LEU A 140 16.72 1.29 11.63
C LEU A 140 16.17 2.45 12.48
N ARG A 141 17.04 3.36 12.95
CA ARG A 141 16.63 4.58 13.65
C ARG A 141 15.79 5.46 12.74
N ASP A 142 16.27 5.74 11.54
CA ASP A 142 15.54 6.52 10.53
C ASP A 142 14.18 5.89 10.20
N LEU A 143 14.13 4.56 10.10
CA LEU A 143 12.88 3.84 9.86
C LEU A 143 11.91 3.99 11.03
N ALA A 144 12.40 3.92 12.27
CA ALA A 144 11.58 4.12 13.46
C ALA A 144 10.97 5.54 13.50
N GLU A 145 11.78 6.57 13.24
CA GLU A 145 11.31 7.96 13.16
C GLU A 145 10.26 8.16 12.06
N ARG A 146 10.45 7.53 10.89
CA ARG A 146 9.46 7.57 9.80
C ARG A 146 8.17 6.84 10.17
N ILE A 147 8.24 5.75 10.93
CA ILE A 147 7.06 5.03 11.41
C ILE A 147 6.27 5.90 12.39
N GLU A 148 6.95 6.55 13.32
CA GLU A 148 6.33 7.48 14.28
C GLU A 148 5.66 8.65 13.56
N ARG A 149 6.36 9.29 12.61
CA ARG A 149 5.80 10.38 11.81
C ARG A 149 4.57 9.95 11.00
N ARG A 150 4.58 8.73 10.46
CA ARG A 150 3.41 8.17 9.76
C ARG A 150 2.23 7.97 10.71
N GLU A 151 2.48 7.58 11.96
CA GLU A 151 1.43 7.40 12.95
C GLU A 151 0.81 8.74 13.39
N GLN A 152 1.64 9.78 13.57
CA GLN A 152 1.19 11.16 13.80
C GLN A 152 0.31 11.66 12.64
N LEU A 153 0.74 11.48 11.39
CA LEU A 153 -0.04 11.88 10.21
C LEU A 153 -1.37 11.13 10.11
N ARG A 154 -1.43 9.86 10.54
CA ARG A 154 -2.70 9.11 10.60
C ARG A 154 -3.65 9.70 11.63
N ALA A 155 -3.14 10.11 12.79
CA ALA A 155 -3.96 10.78 13.80
C ALA A 155 -4.50 12.13 13.30
N GLU A 156 -3.65 12.94 12.64
CA GLU A 156 -4.09 14.20 12.01
C GLU A 156 -5.14 13.97 10.92
N LEU A 157 -4.98 12.95 10.08
CA LEU A 157 -5.95 12.58 9.06
C LEU A 157 -7.29 12.19 9.70
N GLN A 158 -7.28 11.40 10.77
CA GLN A 158 -8.51 11.06 11.51
C GLN A 158 -9.20 12.30 12.08
N LEU A 159 -8.45 13.24 12.65
CA LEU A 159 -9.00 14.49 13.19
C LEU A 159 -9.60 15.38 12.08
N THR A 160 -8.89 15.51 10.94
CA THR A 160 -9.38 16.30 9.80
C THR A 160 -10.61 15.66 9.17
N GLN A 161 -10.65 14.34 9.03
CA GLN A 161 -11.83 13.62 8.56
C GLN A 161 -13.04 13.87 9.48
N HIS A 162 -12.84 13.78 10.80
CA HIS A 162 -13.90 14.09 11.76
C HIS A 162 -14.39 15.54 11.64
N ALA A 163 -13.47 16.50 11.44
CA ALA A 163 -13.84 17.90 11.23
C ALA A 163 -14.62 18.11 9.92
N ILE A 164 -14.26 17.41 8.84
CA ILE A 164 -14.98 17.43 7.57
C ILE A 164 -16.39 16.88 7.75
N ASP A 165 -16.55 15.73 8.41
CA ASP A 165 -17.86 15.11 8.62
C ASP A 165 -18.78 16.03 9.46
N LYS A 166 -18.21 16.68 10.48
CA LYS A 166 -18.93 17.67 11.28
C LYS A 166 -19.32 18.91 10.48
N ALA A 167 -18.44 19.42 9.62
CA ALA A 167 -18.74 20.55 8.75
C ALA A 167 -19.82 20.19 7.73
N LYS A 168 -19.75 19.00 7.14
CA LYS A 168 -20.76 18.47 6.22
C LYS A 168 -22.13 18.38 6.88
N ALA A 169 -22.22 17.84 8.10
CA ALA A 169 -23.47 17.78 8.85
C ALA A 169 -24.07 19.19 9.05
N ARG A 170 -23.25 20.16 9.50
CA ARG A 170 -23.69 21.55 9.67
C ARG A 170 -24.21 22.19 8.38
N VAL A 171 -23.54 21.94 7.25
CA VAL A 171 -23.98 22.47 5.95
C VAL A 171 -25.31 21.86 5.54
N ILE A 172 -25.51 20.56 5.77
CA ILE A 172 -26.79 19.89 5.52
C ILE A 172 -27.89 20.52 6.37
N ASP A 173 -27.65 20.72 7.66
CA ASP A 173 -28.62 21.35 8.58
C ASP A 173 -28.97 22.77 8.10
N GLN A 174 -27.97 23.57 7.72
CA GLN A 174 -28.17 24.93 7.18
C GLN A 174 -28.99 24.93 5.89
N ILE A 175 -28.77 23.98 4.99
CA ILE A 175 -29.54 23.83 3.75
C ILE A 175 -30.99 23.48 4.08
N GLN A 176 -31.22 22.57 5.02
CA GLN A 176 -32.58 22.16 5.43
C GLN A 176 -33.34 23.32 6.08
N ASP A 177 -32.69 24.08 6.95
CA ASP A 177 -33.28 25.27 7.57
C ASP A 177 -33.61 26.35 6.53
N ALA A 178 -32.69 26.62 5.61
CA ALA A 178 -32.92 27.57 4.53
C ALA A 178 -34.08 27.14 3.61
N ALA A 179 -34.14 25.85 3.26
CA ALA A 179 -35.21 25.29 2.44
C ALA A 179 -36.58 25.42 3.14
N ARG A 180 -36.64 25.17 4.46
CA ARG A 180 -37.85 25.34 5.26
C ARG A 180 -38.33 26.79 5.27
N ILE A 181 -37.42 27.74 5.54
CA ILE A 181 -37.74 29.17 5.55
C ILE A 181 -38.26 29.61 4.18
N GLU A 182 -37.66 29.14 3.09
CA GLU A 182 -38.11 29.48 1.75
C GLU A 182 -39.46 28.86 1.41
N GLN A 183 -39.72 27.63 1.84
CA GLN A 183 -41.04 27.01 1.70
C GLN A 183 -42.13 27.79 2.45
N GLU A 184 -41.85 28.25 3.67
CA GLU A 184 -42.74 29.11 4.44
C GLU A 184 -43.01 30.43 3.70
N ARG A 185 -41.97 31.09 3.18
CA ARG A 185 -42.09 32.33 2.38
C ARG A 185 -42.94 32.13 1.11
N LEU A 186 -42.70 31.04 0.38
CA LEU A 186 -43.46 30.70 -0.82
C LEU A 186 -44.93 30.43 -0.47
N SER A 187 -45.21 29.75 0.64
CA SER A 187 -46.58 29.48 1.08
C SER A 187 -47.36 30.77 1.39
N VAL A 188 -46.73 31.72 2.09
CA VAL A 188 -47.33 33.03 2.39
C VAL A 188 -47.60 33.81 1.11
N THR A 189 -46.66 33.78 0.16
CA THR A 189 -46.81 34.49 -1.12
C THR A 189 -47.95 33.89 -1.95
N ARG A 190 -48.09 32.56 -1.98
CA ARG A 190 -49.23 31.87 -2.62
C ARG A 190 -50.57 32.22 -1.97
N LEU A 191 -50.64 32.25 -0.64
CA LEU A 191 -51.87 32.64 0.06
C LEU A 191 -52.26 34.09 -0.24
N ARG A 192 -51.28 35.00 -0.29
CA ARG A 192 -51.50 36.41 -0.65
C ARG A 192 -51.99 36.55 -2.09
N SER A 193 -51.40 35.83 -3.04
CA SER A 193 -51.84 35.90 -4.45
C SER A 193 -53.24 35.30 -4.63
N GLN A 194 -53.56 34.20 -3.96
CA GLN A 194 -54.91 33.62 -3.95
C GLN A 194 -55.93 34.59 -3.36
N LEU A 195 -55.62 35.23 -2.24
CA LEU A 195 -56.51 36.23 -1.63
C LEU A 195 -56.75 37.41 -2.56
N ALA A 196 -55.70 37.93 -3.20
CA ALA A 196 -55.82 39.02 -4.17
C ALA A 196 -56.70 38.63 -5.37
N ALA A 197 -56.56 37.41 -5.88
CA ALA A 197 -57.40 36.90 -6.96
C ALA A 197 -58.88 36.81 -6.53
N VAL A 198 -59.17 36.23 -5.36
CA VAL A 198 -60.55 36.14 -4.83
C VAL A 198 -61.15 37.53 -4.60
N MET A 199 -60.37 38.49 -4.11
CA MET A 199 -60.82 39.88 -3.94
C MET A 199 -61.11 40.55 -5.29
N ALA A 200 -60.24 40.33 -6.29
CA ALA A 200 -60.45 40.85 -7.65
C ALA A 200 -61.72 40.28 -8.28
N ASP A 201 -61.96 38.96 -8.18
CA ASP A 201 -63.18 38.31 -8.67
C ASP A 201 -64.43 38.87 -7.96
N LYS A 202 -64.35 39.09 -6.65
CA LYS A 202 -65.46 39.69 -5.89
C LYS A 202 -65.75 41.13 -6.32
N LEU A 203 -64.73 41.92 -6.67
CA LEU A 203 -64.91 43.27 -7.20
C LEU A 203 -65.51 43.25 -8.61
N LEU A 204 -65.02 42.37 -9.49
CA LEU A 204 -65.57 42.20 -10.84
C LEU A 204 -67.05 41.79 -10.80
N ASN A 205 -67.43 40.87 -9.91
CA ASN A 205 -68.83 40.47 -9.74
C ASN A 205 -69.73 41.58 -9.17
N LYS A 206 -69.17 42.57 -8.46
CA LYS A 206 -69.93 43.74 -7.98
C LYS A 206 -70.09 44.84 -9.04
N LEU A 207 -69.27 44.82 -10.09
CA LEU A 207 -69.27 45.80 -11.18
C LEU A 207 -70.09 45.34 -12.40
N ARG A 208 -70.47 44.06 -12.45
CA ARG A 208 -71.48 43.52 -13.38
C ARG A 208 -72.87 43.66 -12.79
#